data_AF-A0A938CBP0-F1
#
_entry.id   AF-A0A938CBP0-F1
#
_cell.length_a   1.000
_cell.length_b   1.000
_cell.length_c   1.000
_cell.angle_alpha   90.00
_cell.angle_beta   90.00
_cell.angle_gamma   90.00
#
_symmetry.space_group_name_H-M   'P 1'
#
loop_
_entity.id
_entity.type
_entity.pdbx_description
1 polymer ?
#
loop_
_entity_poly.entity_id
_entity_poly.type
_entity_poly.pdbx_seq_one_letter_code
_entity_poly.pdbx_strand_id
1 'polypeptide(L)'
;MSLPSPARRALLEAPRVLLLDGGYGSQFRALDLPEEAFHPAGLARPPRPLKGNYELLNLSRPEVVQRLHDAYLEAGADIIESNTFNANPLIQADWGVEALAPDMARAGARIARAAADAAMAADPA
;
A
#
# COMPACT_ATOMS: atom_id res chain seq x y z
N MET A 1 2.13 18.70 -23.13
CA MET A 1 1.86 18.41 -21.71
C MET A 1 0.41 17.95 -21.61
N SER A 2 0.14 16.70 -21.23
CA SER A 2 -1.24 16.21 -21.15
C SER A 2 -1.99 16.93 -20.03
N LEU A 3 -3.26 17.26 -20.25
CA LEU A 3 -4.09 17.84 -19.20
C LEU A 3 -4.27 16.80 -18.06
N PRO A 4 -4.40 17.25 -16.80
CA PRO A 4 -4.73 16.36 -15.69
C PRO A 4 -6.04 15.60 -15.99
N SER A 5 -6.16 14.37 -15.49
CA SER A 5 -7.45 13.68 -15.51
C SER A 5 -8.53 14.54 -14.82
N PRO A 6 -9.81 14.42 -15.20
CA PRO A 6 -10.90 15.16 -14.56
C PRO A 6 -10.90 15.01 -13.03
N ALA A 7 -10.62 13.80 -12.52
CA ALA A 7 -10.50 13.54 -11.09
C ALA A 7 -9.34 14.34 -10.45
N ARG A 8 -8.16 14.38 -11.08
CA ARG A 8 -7.02 15.15 -10.58
C ARG A 8 -7.30 16.65 -10.59
N ARG A 9 -8.04 17.15 -11.58
CA ARG A 9 -8.47 18.55 -11.64
C ARG A 9 -9.44 18.87 -10.51
N ALA A 10 -10.47 18.05 -10.33
CA ALA A 10 -11.46 18.24 -9.26
C ALA A 10 -10.79 18.27 -7.86
N LEU A 11 -9.79 17.41 -7.64
CA LEU A 11 -9.00 17.43 -6.41
C LEU A 11 -8.26 18.76 -6.23
N LEU A 12 -7.57 19.24 -7.27
CA LEU A 12 -6.77 20.48 -7.20
C LEU A 12 -7.62 21.76 -7.12
N GLU A 13 -8.85 21.71 -7.64
CA GLU A 13 -9.81 22.82 -7.61
C GLU A 13 -10.74 22.74 -6.37
N ALA A 14 -10.56 21.74 -5.49
CA ALA A 14 -11.37 21.57 -4.30
C ALA A 14 -11.29 22.82 -3.40
N PRO A 15 -12.42 23.40 -2.96
CA PRO A 15 -12.45 24.62 -2.14
C PRO A 15 -12.13 24.34 -0.66
N ARG A 16 -11.34 23.30 -0.38
CA ARG A 16 -10.96 22.86 0.97
C ARG A 16 -9.57 22.23 0.98
N VAL A 17 -9.00 22.12 2.17
CA VAL A 17 -7.77 21.33 2.38
C VAL A 17 -8.07 19.86 2.14
N LEU A 18 -7.16 19.18 1.45
CA LEU A 18 -7.19 17.74 1.25
C LEU A 18 -6.33 17.04 2.30
N LEU A 19 -6.82 15.93 2.83
CA LEU A 19 -6.13 15.13 3.84
C LEU A 19 -5.41 13.95 3.17
N LEU A 20 -4.10 13.87 3.39
CA LEU A 20 -3.31 12.66 3.12
C LEU A 20 -3.46 11.68 4.29
N ASP A 21 -3.39 10.39 4.00
CA ASP A 21 -3.38 9.33 4.99
C ASP A 21 -2.19 9.38 5.96
N GLY A 22 -2.19 8.43 6.90
CA GLY A 22 -1.16 8.32 7.94
C GLY A 22 -0.07 7.28 7.63
N GLY A 23 0.89 7.16 8.54
CA GLY A 23 2.01 6.22 8.38
C GLY A 23 1.57 4.75 8.42
N TYR A 24 2.08 3.95 7.48
CA TYR A 24 1.74 2.52 7.37
C TYR A 24 2.53 1.66 8.36
N GLY A 25 3.83 1.94 8.50
CA GLY A 25 4.74 1.12 9.30
C GLY A 25 4.40 1.06 10.79
N SER A 26 3.82 2.12 11.38
CA SER A 26 3.34 2.12 12.76
C SER A 26 2.10 1.23 12.93
N GLN A 27 1.18 1.29 11.96
CA GLN A 27 -0.05 0.49 11.96
C GLN A 27 0.25 -0.99 11.79
N PHE A 28 1.11 -1.36 10.84
CA PHE A 28 1.53 -2.75 10.68
C PHE A 28 2.33 -3.27 11.88
N ARG A 29 3.14 -2.42 12.53
CA ARG A 29 3.83 -2.80 13.77
C ARG A 29 2.85 -3.11 14.89
N ALA A 30 1.77 -2.35 15.01
CA ALA A 30 0.75 -2.55 16.04
C ALA A 30 -0.02 -3.87 15.89
N LEU A 31 -0.07 -4.44 14.68
CA LEU A 31 -0.69 -5.76 14.43
C LEU A 31 0.15 -6.94 14.93
N ASP A 32 1.43 -6.71 15.27
CA ASP A 32 2.42 -7.73 15.67
C ASP A 32 2.33 -9.04 14.86
N LEU A 33 2.31 -8.90 13.53
CA LEU A 33 2.17 -10.03 12.64
C LEU A 33 3.34 -11.02 12.81
N PRO A 34 3.07 -12.34 12.76
CA PRO A 34 4.11 -13.35 12.87
C PRO A 34 4.94 -13.41 11.58
N GLU A 35 6.12 -14.05 11.63
CA GLU A 35 7.05 -14.17 10.50
C GLU A 35 6.35 -14.70 9.24
N GLU A 36 5.49 -15.70 9.38
CA GLU A 36 4.79 -16.38 8.29
C GLU A 36 3.84 -15.44 7.53
N ALA A 37 3.40 -14.34 8.14
CA ALA A 37 2.59 -13.34 7.45
C ALA A 37 3.36 -12.65 6.32
N PHE A 38 4.68 -12.64 6.36
CA PHE A 38 5.54 -11.98 5.38
C PHE A 38 5.99 -12.91 4.24
N HIS A 39 5.56 -14.18 4.22
CA HIS A 39 5.95 -15.17 3.21
C HIS A 39 4.91 -15.27 2.09
N PRO A 40 5.15 -14.64 0.91
CA PRO A 40 4.24 -14.80 -0.23
C PRO A 40 4.25 -16.22 -0.77
N ALA A 41 3.11 -16.64 -1.33
CA ALA A 41 2.95 -17.97 -1.88
C ALA A 41 3.98 -18.24 -3.00
N GLY A 42 4.63 -19.41 -2.94
CA GLY A 42 5.61 -19.82 -3.94
C GLY A 42 7.02 -19.24 -3.77
N LEU A 43 7.25 -18.38 -2.76
CA LEU A 43 8.60 -17.96 -2.41
C LEU A 43 9.39 -19.14 -1.82
N ALA A 44 10.52 -19.47 -2.43
CA ALA A 44 11.47 -20.42 -1.86
C ALA A 44 12.00 -19.91 -0.51
N ARG A 45 12.49 -20.81 0.36
CA ARG A 45 13.00 -20.44 1.68
C ARG A 45 13.98 -19.26 1.57
N PRO A 46 13.66 -18.09 2.14
CA PRO A 46 14.49 -16.91 2.02
C PRO A 46 15.79 -17.07 2.84
N PRO A 47 16.86 -16.35 2.47
CA PRO A 47 18.13 -16.42 3.19
C PRO A 47 18.08 -15.75 4.56
N ARG A 48 17.05 -14.94 4.84
CA ARG A 48 16.89 -14.14 6.05
C ARG A 48 15.40 -14.09 6.48
N PRO A 49 15.09 -13.84 7.76
CA PRO A 49 13.73 -13.58 8.22
C PRO A 49 13.13 -12.37 7.49
N LEU A 50 11.85 -12.46 7.13
CA LEU A 50 11.12 -11.46 6.35
C LEU A 50 10.30 -10.50 7.22
N LYS A 51 10.07 -10.81 8.50
CA LYS A 51 9.33 -9.93 9.42
C LYS A 51 9.95 -8.53 9.47
N GLY A 52 9.09 -7.53 9.28
CA GLY A 52 9.47 -6.12 9.22
C GLY A 52 9.56 -5.54 7.80
N ASN A 53 9.51 -6.38 6.76
CA ASN A 53 9.39 -5.95 5.37
C ASN A 53 7.90 -5.83 4.98
N TYR A 54 7.29 -4.69 5.28
CA TYR A 54 5.85 -4.52 5.12
C TYR A 54 5.37 -4.52 3.66
N GLU A 55 6.25 -4.26 2.69
CA GLU A 55 5.94 -4.35 1.27
C GLU A 55 5.61 -5.78 0.82
N LEU A 56 6.14 -6.80 1.51
CA LEU A 56 5.77 -8.20 1.25
C LEU A 56 4.30 -8.49 1.56
N LEU A 57 3.69 -7.74 2.48
CA LEU A 57 2.26 -7.88 2.79
C LEU A 57 1.38 -7.59 1.56
N ASN A 58 1.84 -6.81 0.59
CA ASN A 58 1.11 -6.62 -0.67
C ASN A 58 0.93 -7.94 -1.44
N LEU A 59 1.84 -8.89 -1.26
CA LEU A 59 1.84 -10.18 -1.95
C LEU A 59 1.31 -11.31 -1.07
N SER A 60 1.68 -11.32 0.22
CA SER A 60 1.35 -12.40 1.16
C SER A 60 0.03 -12.19 1.88
N ARG A 61 -0.36 -10.94 2.16
CA ARG A 61 -1.52 -10.54 2.97
C ARG A 61 -2.20 -9.27 2.43
N PRO A 62 -2.62 -9.27 1.14
CA PRO A 62 -3.19 -8.08 0.51
C PRO A 62 -4.41 -7.54 1.26
N GLU A 63 -5.17 -8.40 1.94
CA GLU A 63 -6.31 -8.04 2.78
C GLU A 63 -5.94 -7.17 3.99
N VAL A 64 -4.74 -7.35 4.55
CA VAL A 64 -4.25 -6.52 5.66
C VAL A 64 -3.95 -5.11 5.18
N VAL A 65 -3.34 -5.00 3.99
CA VAL A 65 -3.02 -3.71 3.36
C VAL A 65 -4.30 -2.99 2.93
N GLN A 66 -5.23 -3.71 2.30
CA GLN A 66 -6.55 -3.20 1.92
C GLN A 66 -7.28 -2.58 3.12
N ARG A 67 -7.41 -3.35 4.22
CA ARG A 67 -8.08 -2.88 5.45
C ARG A 67 -7.46 -1.62 6.03
N LEU A 68 -6.14 -1.41 5.85
CA LEU A 68 -5.50 -0.20 6.34
C LEU A 68 -5.83 1.01 5.45
N HIS A 69 -5.85 0.83 4.12
CA HIS A 69 -6.36 1.88 3.23
C HIS A 69 -7.80 2.24 3.57
N ASP A 70 -8.66 1.22 3.74
CA ASP A 70 -10.07 1.41 4.10
C ASP A 70 -10.20 2.20 5.40
N ALA A 71 -9.43 1.85 6.43
CA ALA A 71 -9.44 2.56 7.71
C ALA A 71 -9.03 4.05 7.57
N TYR A 72 -8.07 4.38 6.71
CA TYR A 72 -7.71 5.78 6.47
C TYR A 72 -8.79 6.54 5.69
N LEU A 73 -9.39 5.91 4.68
CA LEU A 73 -10.50 6.48 3.91
C LEU A 73 -11.73 6.71 4.80
N GLU A 74 -12.09 5.73 5.63
CA GLU A 74 -13.17 5.83 6.62
C GLU A 74 -12.90 6.92 7.67
N ALA A 75 -11.64 7.17 8.01
CA ALA A 75 -11.23 8.26 8.90
C ALA A 75 -11.26 9.65 8.21
N GLY A 76 -11.57 9.71 6.91
CA GLY A 76 -11.72 10.95 6.15
C GLY A 76 -10.48 11.36 5.33
N ALA A 77 -9.54 10.44 5.06
CA ALA A 77 -8.45 10.73 4.13
C ALA A 77 -9.01 10.90 2.70
N ASP A 78 -8.56 11.95 2.01
CA ASP A 78 -8.89 12.20 0.61
C ASP A 78 -7.89 11.54 -0.35
N ILE A 79 -6.67 11.34 0.15
CA ILE A 79 -5.54 10.78 -0.60
C ILE A 79 -4.94 9.67 0.24
N ILE A 80 -4.73 8.52 -0.38
CA ILE A 80 -3.98 7.41 0.19
C ILE A 80 -2.71 7.14 -0.61
N GLU A 81 -1.65 6.75 0.09
CA GLU A 81 -0.41 6.29 -0.52
C GLU A 81 -0.47 4.78 -0.78
N SER A 82 0.27 4.28 -1.78
CA SER A 82 0.47 2.83 -1.91
C SER A 82 1.52 2.35 -0.89
N ASN A 83 1.35 1.14 -0.35
CA ASN A 83 2.33 0.50 0.54
C ASN A 83 3.59 0.07 -0.22
N THR A 84 4.41 1.01 -0.68
CA THR A 84 5.51 0.76 -1.63
C THR A 84 6.78 1.56 -1.33
N PHE A 85 6.92 2.08 -0.11
CA PHE A 85 8.05 2.95 0.26
C PHE A 85 9.40 2.24 0.04
N ASN A 86 9.51 0.97 0.43
CA ASN A 86 10.72 0.16 0.25
C ASN A 86 10.65 -0.81 -0.95
N ALA A 87 9.68 -0.66 -1.86
CA ALA A 87 9.47 -1.59 -2.97
C ALA A 87 10.47 -1.36 -4.13
N ASN A 88 11.77 -1.38 -3.82
CA ASN A 88 12.85 -1.24 -4.80
C ASN A 88 13.96 -2.28 -4.55
N PRO A 89 14.69 -2.73 -5.59
CA PRO A 89 15.68 -3.81 -5.45
C PRO A 89 16.80 -3.53 -4.44
N LEU A 90 17.20 -2.26 -4.30
CA LEU A 90 18.31 -1.88 -3.40
C LEU A 90 17.95 -2.16 -1.93
N ILE A 91 16.75 -1.75 -1.50
CA ILE A 91 16.30 -1.98 -0.12
C ILE A 91 15.91 -3.45 0.09
N GLN A 92 15.27 -4.07 -0.91
CA GLN A 92 14.85 -5.48 -0.81
C GLN A 92 16.01 -6.48 -0.72
N ALA A 93 17.25 -6.05 -1.01
CA ALA A 93 18.46 -6.84 -0.84
C ALA A 93 18.77 -7.17 0.62
N ASP A 94 18.28 -6.37 1.57
CA ASP A 94 18.42 -6.66 3.00
C ASP A 94 17.70 -7.95 3.42
N TRP A 95 16.70 -8.38 2.63
CA TRP A 95 15.95 -9.62 2.82
C TRP A 95 16.26 -10.70 1.77
N GLY A 96 17.04 -10.38 0.74
CA GLY A 96 17.35 -11.29 -0.38
C GLY A 96 16.14 -11.59 -1.27
N VAL A 97 15.25 -10.61 -1.45
CA VAL A 97 14.03 -10.71 -2.28
C VAL A 97 13.94 -9.59 -3.32
N GLU A 98 15.08 -9.10 -3.80
CA GLU A 98 15.24 -8.01 -4.76
C GLU A 98 14.35 -8.19 -6.00
N ALA A 99 14.26 -9.44 -6.48
CA ALA A 99 13.49 -9.81 -7.66
C ALA A 99 11.97 -9.60 -7.48
N LEU A 100 11.46 -9.57 -6.24
CA LEU A 100 10.06 -9.33 -5.95
C LEU A 100 9.69 -7.84 -5.88
N ALA A 101 10.66 -6.92 -5.84
CA ALA A 101 10.38 -5.49 -5.72
C ALA A 101 9.36 -4.95 -6.75
N PRO A 102 9.45 -5.29 -8.06
CA PRO A 102 8.47 -4.83 -9.04
C PRO A 102 7.07 -5.40 -8.80
N ASP A 103 6.96 -6.64 -8.30
CA ASP A 103 5.68 -7.26 -7.96
C ASP A 103 5.06 -6.62 -6.73
N MET A 104 5.86 -6.33 -5.70
CA MET A 104 5.42 -5.59 -4.52
C MET A 104 4.87 -4.21 -4.90
N ALA A 105 5.57 -3.47 -5.76
CA ALA A 105 5.14 -2.16 -6.23
C ALA A 105 3.82 -2.23 -7.00
N ARG A 106 3.70 -3.17 -7.96
CA ARG A 106 2.48 -3.37 -8.74
C ARG A 106 1.30 -3.83 -7.88
N ALA A 107 1.53 -4.70 -6.92
CA ALA A 107 0.49 -5.18 -6.02
C ALA A 107 0.02 -4.06 -5.09
N GLY A 108 0.95 -3.32 -4.44
CA GLY A 108 0.60 -2.19 -3.58
C GLY A 108 -0.20 -1.11 -4.30
N ALA A 109 0.19 -0.74 -5.53
CA ALA A 109 -0.57 0.22 -6.34
C ALA A 109 -1.97 -0.29 -6.71
N ARG A 110 -2.12 -1.59 -7.01
CA ARG A 110 -3.43 -2.19 -7.32
C ARG A 110 -4.36 -2.21 -6.11
N ILE A 111 -3.84 -2.52 -4.93
CA ILE A 111 -4.62 -2.55 -3.68
C ILE A 111 -5.10 -1.13 -3.34
N ALA A 112 -4.20 -0.14 -3.32
CA ALA A 112 -4.57 1.25 -3.06
C ALA A 112 -5.60 1.77 -4.08
N ARG A 113 -5.44 1.43 -5.37
CA ARG A 113 -6.43 1.80 -6.38
C ARG A 113 -7.80 1.16 -6.14
N ALA A 114 -7.84 -0.12 -5.78
CA ALA A 114 -9.08 -0.82 -5.48
C ALA A 114 -9.78 -0.21 -4.25
N ALA A 115 -9.04 0.14 -3.20
CA ALA A 115 -9.55 0.84 -2.02
C ALA A 115 -10.18 2.19 -2.39
N ALA A 116 -9.46 3.01 -3.15
CA ALA A 116 -9.97 4.30 -3.60
C ALA A 116 -11.23 4.16 -4.47
N ASP A 117 -11.26 3.20 -5.39
CA ASP A 117 -12.44 2.95 -6.23
C ASP A 117 -13.65 2.47 -5.42
N ALA A 118 -13.43 1.61 -4.43
CA ALA A 118 -14.49 1.15 -3.53
C ALA A 118 -15.05 2.29 -2.68
N ALA A 119 -14.19 3.13 -2.10
CA ALA A 119 -14.62 4.29 -1.31
C ALA A 119 -15.41 5.30 -2.15
N MET A 120 -14.94 5.63 -3.36
CA MET A 120 -15.66 6.52 -4.28
C MET A 120 -17.02 5.95 -4.72
N ALA A 121 -17.15 4.63 -4.84
CA ALA A 121 -18.41 3.99 -5.17
C ALA A 121 -19.40 4.01 -3.98
N ALA A 122 -18.89 3.91 -2.75
CA ALA A 122 -19.69 3.93 -1.52
C ALA A 122 -20.17 5.33 -1.15
N ASP A 123 -19.34 6.36 -1.36
CA ASP A 123 -19.67 7.77 -1.16
C ASP A 123 -19.19 8.59 -2.36
N PRO A 124 -20.00 8.68 -3.44
CA PRO A 124 -19.66 9.49 -4.60
C PRO A 124 -19.75 10.97 -4.22
N ALA A 125 -18.62 11.55 -3.82
CA ALA A 125 -18.47 12.99 -3.60
C ALA A 125 -18.79 13.82 -4.85
#